data_AF-A0A3C0G5K8-F1
#
_entry.id   AF-A0A3C0G5K8-F1
#
_cell.length_a   1.000
_cell.length_b   1.000
_cell.length_c   1.000
_cell.angle_alpha   90.00
_cell.angle_beta   90.00
_cell.angle_gamma   90.00
#
_symmetry.space_group_name_H-M   'P 1'
#
loop_
_entity.id
_entity.type
_entity.pdbx_description
1 polymer ?
#
loop_
_entity_poly.entity_id
_entity_poly.type
_entity_poly.pdbx_seq_one_letter_code
_entity_poly.pdbx_strand_id
1 'polypeptide(L)' 'MITMRTGDLIYIPQDVDLWDFDEETTGVKYSKTNKPTTGVFIKMDAFNTCRVFANGQEASVALKCIYPMEETC' A
#
# COMPACT_ATOMS: atom_id res chain seq x y z
N MET A 1 -17.51 7.35 -3.39
CA MET A 1 -16.49 6.32 -3.10
C MET A 1 -15.44 6.43 -4.19
N ILE A 2 -14.18 6.64 -3.83
CA ILE A 2 -13.11 6.57 -4.82
C ILE A 2 -12.99 5.10 -5.24
N THR A 3 -13.12 4.83 -6.53
CA THR A 3 -13.08 3.46 -7.07
C THR A 3 -11.67 3.19 -7.56
N MET A 4 -10.83 2.58 -6.72
CA MET A 4 -9.48 2.19 -7.08
C MET A 4 -9.51 0.82 -7.77
N ARG A 5 -8.82 0.70 -8.89
CA ARG A 5 -8.68 -0.53 -9.67
C ARG A 5 -7.26 -1.07 -9.54
N THR A 6 -7.12 -2.38 -9.63
CA THR A 6 -5.82 -3.03 -9.69
C THR A 6 -4.96 -2.40 -10.80
N GLY A 7 -3.77 -1.93 -10.43
CA GLY A 7 -2.87 -1.22 -11.34
C GLY A 7 -2.86 0.30 -11.17
N ASP A 8 -3.83 0.88 -10.45
CA ASP A 8 -3.87 2.33 -10.24
C ASP A 8 -2.70 2.82 -9.40
N LEU A 9 -2.16 3.99 -9.75
CA LEU A 9 -1.12 4.65 -8.97
C LEU A 9 -1.69 5.28 -7.71
N ILE A 10 -0.93 5.13 -6.63
CA ILE A 10 -1.29 5.64 -5.32
C ILE A 10 -0.13 6.42 -4.71
N TYR A 11 -0.49 7.45 -3.96
CA TYR A 11 0.40 8.17 -3.09
C TYR A 11 0.29 7.63 -1.66
N ILE A 12 1.44 7.27 -1.09
CA ILE A 12 1.60 6.85 0.30
C ILE A 12 2.44 7.92 1.01
N PRO A 13 1.94 8.60 2.04
CA PRO A 13 2.70 9.57 2.81
C PRO A 13 3.97 8.97 3.46
N GLN A 14 4.84 9.84 3.96
CA GLN A 14 5.91 9.45 4.86
C GLN A 14 5.36 8.93 6.20
N ASP A 15 6.14 8.09 6.88
CA ASP A 15 5.87 7.54 8.21
C ASP A 15 4.64 6.62 8.27
N VAL A 16 4.35 5.95 7.16
CA VAL A 16 3.26 4.96 7.04
C VAL A 16 3.81 3.55 7.17
N ASP A 17 3.17 2.75 8.02
CA ASP A 17 3.50 1.35 8.20
C ASP A 17 3.07 0.51 6.99
N LEU A 18 4.01 -0.33 6.54
CA LEU A 18 3.84 -1.34 5.51
C LEU A 18 4.20 -2.68 6.12
N TRP A 19 3.35 -3.69 5.92
CA TRP A 19 3.65 -5.01 6.46
C TRP A 19 3.30 -6.13 5.48
N ASP A 20 4.10 -7.18 5.52
CA ASP A 20 3.83 -8.40 4.79
C ASP A 20 3.88 -9.61 5.72
N PHE A 21 2.98 -10.56 5.50
CA PHE A 21 2.99 -11.85 6.17
C PHE A 21 3.81 -12.79 5.30
N ASP A 22 4.98 -13.17 5.79
CA ASP A 22 5.80 -14.18 5.15
C ASP A 22 5.30 -15.55 5.58
N GLU A 23 4.66 -16.26 4.65
CA GLU A 23 4.10 -17.59 4.88
C GLU A 23 5.19 -18.63 5.20
N GLU A 24 6.44 -18.42 4.78
CA GLU A 24 7.54 -19.36 5.02
C GLU A 24 8.16 -19.18 6.41
N THR A 25 8.20 -17.95 6.93
CA THR A 25 8.86 -17.66 8.20
C THR A 25 7.91 -17.47 9.38
N THR A 26 6.58 -17.56 9.17
CA THR A 26 5.52 -17.25 10.17
C THR A 26 5.65 -15.84 10.78
N GLY A 27 6.47 -14.99 10.16
CA GLY A 27 6.83 -13.66 10.64
C GLY A 27 6.08 -12.58 9.90
N VAL A 28 5.86 -11.45 10.58
CA VAL A 28 5.38 -10.23 9.93
C VAL A 28 6.58 -9.34 9.64
N LYS A 29 6.86 -9.10 8.36
CA LYS A 29 7.88 -8.15 7.95
C LYS A 29 7.27 -6.76 8.00
N TYR A 30 7.70 -5.97 8.98
CA TYR A 30 7.32 -4.56 9.09
C TYR A 30 8.36 -3.66 8.44
N SER A 31 7.88 -2.65 7.73
CA SER A 31 8.69 -1.55 7.22
C SER A 31 7.88 -0.26 7.26
N LYS A 32 8.56 0.88 7.11
CA LYS A 32 7.93 2.19 7.16
C LYS A 32 8.38 3.04 5.98
N THR A 33 7.49 3.83 5.41
CA THR A 33 7.88 4.80 4.37
C THR A 33 8.76 5.89 4.98
N ASN A 34 10.02 5.98 4.54
CA ASN A 34 10.96 6.98 5.03
C ASN A 34 10.79 8.37 4.39
N LYS A 35 10.09 8.41 3.26
CA LYS A 35 9.69 9.60 2.51
C LYS A 35 8.35 9.29 1.83
N PRO A 36 7.65 10.30 1.26
CA PRO A 36 6.48 10.01 0.45
C PRO A 36 6.83 9.08 -0.73
N THR A 37 6.03 8.04 -0.91
CA THR A 37 6.28 6.94 -1.84
C THR A 37 5.08 6.75 -2.75
N THR A 38 5.34 6.62 -4.05
CA THR A 38 4.35 6.13 -5.01
C THR A 38 4.28 4.61 -4.94
N GLY A 39 3.07 4.07 -4.93
CA GLY A 39 2.80 2.65 -5.03
C GLY A 39 1.82 2.32 -6.14
N VAL A 40 1.58 1.03 -6.34
CA VAL A 40 0.53 0.51 -7.22
C VAL A 40 -0.50 -0.22 -6.37
N PHE A 41 -1.78 0.11 -6.52
CA PHE A 41 -2.85 -0.61 -5.85
C PHE A 41 -3.01 -2.01 -6.47
N ILE A 42 -3.08 -3.05 -5.63
CA ILE A 42 -3.28 -4.43 -6.08
C ILE A 42 -4.71 -4.87 -5.80
N LYS A 43 -5.12 -4.86 -4.53
CA LYS A 43 -6.47 -5.28 -4.10
C LYS A 43 -6.81 -4.74 -2.72
N MET A 44 -8.10 -4.76 -2.40
CA MET A 44 -8.58 -4.59 -1.03
C MET A 44 -8.33 -5.87 -0.22
N ASP A 45 -7.94 -5.72 1.04
CA ASP A 45 -7.85 -6.80 2.01
C ASP A 45 -8.89 -6.60 3.14
N ALA A 46 -8.90 -7.51 4.11
CA ALA A 46 -9.80 -7.44 5.26
C ALA A 46 -9.45 -6.25 6.18
N PHE A 47 -10.39 -5.82 7.02
CA PHE A 47 -10.14 -4.83 8.09
C PHE A 47 -9.62 -3.46 7.65
N ASN A 48 -10.14 -2.91 6.53
CA ASN A 48 -9.75 -1.59 6.00
C ASN A 48 -8.26 -1.47 5.67
N THR A 49 -7.69 -2.53 5.13
CA THR A 49 -6.34 -2.54 4.58
C THR A 49 -6.42 -2.85 3.09
N CYS A 50 -5.32 -2.58 2.39
CA CYS A 50 -5.16 -2.93 0.99
C CYS A 50 -3.76 -3.44 0.73
N ARG A 51 -3.66 -4.32 -0.25
CA ARG A 51 -2.40 -4.80 -0.81
C ARG A 51 -1.91 -3.83 -1.87
N VAL A 52 -0.64 -3.44 -1.78
CA VAL A 52 0.01 -2.50 -2.69
C VAL A 52 1.39 -3.01 -3.07
N PHE A 53 1.89 -2.61 -4.23
CA PHE A 53 3.30 -2.75 -4.59
C PHE A 53 4.02 -1.41 -4.35
N ALA A 54 4.99 -1.39 -3.44
CA ALA A 54 5.76 -0.19 -3.10
C ALA A 54 7.18 -0.57 -2.65
N ASN A 55 8.17 0.28 -2.94
CA ASN A 55 9.57 0.04 -2.60
C ASN A 55 10.12 -1.32 -3.11
N GLY A 56 9.64 -1.80 -4.26
CA GLY A 56 10.10 -3.03 -4.90
C GLY A 56 9.54 -4.33 -4.30
N GLN A 57 8.54 -4.25 -3.42
CA GLN A 57 7.90 -5.41 -2.81
C GLN A 57 6.38 -5.19 -2.66
N GLU A 58 5.62 -6.27 -2.52
CA GLU A 58 4.24 -6.18 -2.07
C GLU A 58 4.18 -5.95 -0.55
N ALA A 59 3.21 -5.17 -0.11
CA ALA A 59 2.92 -4.98 1.29
C ALA A 59 1.45 -4.63 1.49
N SER A 60 0.98 -4.86 2.71
CA SER A 60 -0.31 -4.40 3.20
C SER A 60 -0.14 -3.02 3.82
N VAL A 61 -1.13 -2.16 3.64
CA VAL A 61 -1.17 -0.81 4.21
C VAL A 61 -2.61 -0.48 4.62
N ALA A 62 -2.77 0.38 5.63
CA ALA A 62 -4.08 0.86 6.02
C ALA A 62 -4.70 1.72 4.91
N LEU A 63 -5.97 1.46 4.56
CA LEU A 63 -6.69 2.15 3.48
C LEU A 63 -6.71 3.67 3.68
N LYS A 64 -6.80 4.14 4.93
CA LYS A 64 -6.78 5.57 5.28
C LYS A 64 -5.46 6.28 4.97
N CYS A 65 -4.39 5.52 4.70
CA CYS A 65 -3.06 6.04 4.45
C CYS A 65 -2.70 6.03 2.96
N ILE A 66 -3.63 5.64 2.08
CA ILE A 66 -3.41 5.66 0.64
C ILE A 66 -4.33 6.67 -0.03
N TYR A 67 -3.78 7.37 -1.02
CA TYR A 67 -4.49 8.38 -1.79
C TYR A 67 -4.33 8.04 -3.27
N PRO A 68 -5.42 7.93 -4.03
CA PRO A 68 -5.31 7.71 -5.47
C PRO A 68 -4.62 8.91 -6.10
N MET A 69 -3.65 8.65 -6.98
CA MET A 69 -3.08 9.70 -7.81
C MET A 69 -4.07 9.91 -8.96
N GLU A 70 -4.93 10.92 -8.83
CA GLU A 70 -5.81 11.32 -9.93
C GLU A 70 -4.96 11.86 -11.09
N GLU A 71 -5.36 11.54 -12.32
CA GLU A 71 -4.87 12.23 -13.52
C GLU A 71 -5.48 13.63 -13.57
N THR A 72 -5.03 14.54 -12.71
CA THR A 72 -5.26 15.97 -12.93
C THR A 72 -4.08 16.50 -13.76
N CYS A 73 -4.20 16.37 -15.08
CA CYS A 73 -3.45 17.18 -16.03
C CYS A 73 -4.07 18.58 -16.15
#